data_AF-A0A842QW28-F1
#
_entry.id   AF-A0A842QW28-F1
#
_cell.length_a   1.000
_cell.length_b   1.000
_cell.length_c   1.000
_cell.angle_alpha   90.00
_cell.angle_beta   90.00
_cell.angle_gamma   90.00
#
_symmetry.space_group_name_H-M   'P 1'
#
loop_
_entity.id
_entity.type
_entity.pdbx_description
1 polymer ?
#
loop_
_entity_poly.entity_id
_entity_poly.type
_entity_poly.pdbx_seq_one_letter_code
_entity_poly.pdbx_strand_id
1 'polypeptide(L)'
;MVESHLHRYLKNVGTIWLYNQMCYLVDTEVKLNQLGLHRYLELDNKKVIDVVGVCLKYFPGKRRKIQDKIYDNFELDNPTRYEIGYNITRGIEVKVSKSDYKNGFICSSTNYNYVLTPAKLISPSMVPKGVGLIEYNRYKFDVTENDLEEHSTKRPFNIKGLRVVKRPQYRQLPQFHIDHVISTIGKRRTSNKTEAYRKILDGLTDSELVYCLT
;
A
#
# COMPACT_ATOMS: atom_id res chain seq x y z
N MET A 1 -18.02 16.79 -9.26
CA MET A 1 -17.79 15.76 -10.31
C MET A 1 -18.03 14.41 -9.67
N VAL A 2 -18.91 13.59 -10.26
CA VAL A 2 -19.19 12.23 -9.79
C VAL A 2 -18.11 11.29 -10.31
N GLU A 3 -17.62 10.38 -9.47
CA GLU A 3 -16.64 9.35 -9.87
C GLU A 3 -17.24 8.43 -10.95
N SER A 4 -16.49 8.17 -12.02
CA SER A 4 -16.95 7.24 -13.06
C SER A 4 -16.91 5.78 -12.59
N HIS A 5 -17.85 4.95 -13.06
CA HIS A 5 -17.87 3.52 -12.72
C HIS A 5 -16.56 2.80 -13.07
N LEU A 6 -15.93 3.16 -14.19
CA LEU A 6 -14.65 2.57 -14.59
C LEU A 6 -13.53 2.94 -13.61
N HIS A 7 -13.51 4.18 -13.11
CA HIS A 7 -12.51 4.63 -12.14
C HIS A 7 -12.62 3.84 -10.84
N ARG A 8 -13.85 3.72 -10.31
CA ARG A 8 -14.15 2.90 -9.12
C ARG A 8 -13.78 1.43 -9.33
N TYR A 9 -14.10 0.87 -10.49
CA TYR A 9 -13.75 -0.51 -10.83
C TYR A 9 -12.22 -0.71 -10.85
N LEU A 10 -11.47 0.20 -11.46
CA LEU A 10 -10.01 0.11 -11.50
C LEU A 10 -9.35 0.31 -10.14
N LYS A 11 -9.98 1.00 -9.19
CA LYS A 11 -9.53 1.01 -7.79
C LYS A 11 -9.57 -0.38 -7.19
N ASN A 12 -10.65 -1.13 -7.39
CA ASN A 12 -10.74 -2.52 -6.93
C ASN A 12 -9.67 -3.41 -7.58
N VAL A 13 -9.44 -3.23 -8.88
CA VAL A 13 -8.34 -3.91 -9.59
C VAL A 13 -6.98 -3.56 -8.98
N GLY A 14 -6.74 -2.29 -8.65
CA GLY A 14 -5.54 -1.83 -7.96
C GLY A 14 -5.38 -2.46 -6.57
N THR A 15 -6.47 -2.57 -5.82
CA THR A 15 -6.49 -3.21 -4.49
C THR A 15 -6.05 -4.67 -4.57
N ILE A 16 -6.66 -5.46 -5.46
CA ILE A 16 -6.30 -6.87 -5.68
C ILE A 16 -4.83 -6.98 -6.10
N TRP A 17 -4.38 -6.10 -7.00
CA TRP A 17 -2.99 -6.07 -7.43
C TRP A 17 -2.01 -5.81 -6.28
N LEU A 18 -2.35 -4.91 -5.34
CA LEU A 18 -1.53 -4.60 -4.16
C LEU A 18 -1.46 -5.77 -3.17
N TYR A 19 -2.57 -6.49 -2.94
CA TYR A 19 -2.52 -7.73 -2.16
C TYR A 19 -1.59 -8.76 -2.82
N ASN A 20 -1.61 -8.86 -4.15
CA ASN A 20 -0.66 -9.68 -4.90
C ASN A 20 0.81 -9.20 -4.85
N GLN A 21 1.05 -7.98 -4.37
CA GLN A 21 2.38 -7.46 -4.02
C GLN A 21 2.71 -7.65 -2.54
N MET A 22 1.99 -8.51 -1.82
CA MET A 22 2.17 -8.79 -0.38
C MET A 22 1.93 -7.54 0.49
N CYS A 23 1.06 -6.64 0.05
CA CYS A 23 0.56 -5.59 0.94
C CYS A 23 -0.46 -6.21 1.90
N TYR A 24 -0.18 -6.13 3.20
CA TYR A 24 -1.06 -6.67 4.25
C TYR A 24 -2.12 -5.65 4.70
N LEU A 25 -1.93 -4.36 4.37
CA LEU A 25 -2.89 -3.31 4.61
C LEU A 25 -3.14 -2.55 3.30
N VAL A 26 -4.37 -2.54 2.82
CA VAL A 26 -4.75 -1.82 1.58
C VAL A 26 -6.01 -1.00 1.83
N ASP A 27 -6.07 0.22 1.31
CA ASP A 27 -7.24 1.09 1.39
C ASP A 27 -7.30 2.02 0.16
N THR A 28 -8.45 2.64 -0.04
CA THR A 28 -8.74 3.56 -1.15
C THR A 28 -9.06 4.96 -0.64
N GLU A 29 -8.85 5.97 -1.47
CA GLU A 29 -9.08 7.39 -1.13
C GLU A 29 -8.36 7.82 0.15
N VAL A 30 -7.06 7.51 0.26
CA VAL A 30 -6.29 7.83 1.47
C VAL A 30 -5.64 9.20 1.32
N LYS A 31 -5.94 10.12 2.23
CA LYS A 31 -5.24 11.41 2.30
C LYS A 31 -3.80 11.20 2.79
N LEU A 32 -2.83 11.58 1.98
CA LEU A 32 -1.41 11.44 2.28
C LEU A 32 -0.85 12.72 2.91
N ASN A 33 0.09 12.54 3.83
CA ASN A 33 0.88 13.66 4.37
C ASN A 33 1.95 14.05 3.35
N GLN A 34 2.03 15.34 3.04
CA GLN A 34 3.02 15.92 2.11
C GLN A 34 3.99 16.89 2.79
N LEU A 35 3.93 17.02 4.12
CA LEU A 35 4.82 17.88 4.88
C LEU A 35 6.28 17.48 4.63
N GLY A 36 7.12 18.44 4.23
CA GLY A 36 8.55 18.21 3.99
C GLY A 36 8.87 17.44 2.70
N LEU A 37 7.88 17.05 1.89
CA LEU A 37 8.12 16.49 0.56
C LEU A 37 8.23 17.61 -0.47
N HIS A 38 9.34 17.65 -1.20
CA HIS A 38 9.45 18.51 -2.37
C HIS A 38 8.52 18.00 -3.45
N ARG A 39 7.70 18.91 -4.03
CA ARG A 39 6.95 18.59 -5.24
C ARG A 39 7.92 18.16 -6.32
N TYR A 40 7.75 16.92 -6.77
CA TYR A 40 8.69 16.35 -7.72
C TYR A 40 8.45 16.90 -9.14
N LEU A 41 7.19 17.15 -9.49
CA LEU A 41 6.73 17.51 -10.83
C LEU A 41 5.42 18.31 -10.74
N GLU A 42 5.06 19.02 -11.81
CA GLU A 42 3.78 19.75 -11.91
C GLU A 42 2.56 18.83 -11.76
N LEU A 43 2.67 17.59 -12.24
CA LEU A 43 1.62 16.58 -12.12
C LEU A 43 1.40 16.14 -10.66
N ASP A 44 2.36 16.36 -9.75
CA ASP A 44 2.31 16.00 -8.33
C ASP A 44 1.48 17.00 -7.51
N ASN A 45 0.19 17.09 -7.82
CA ASN A 45 -0.68 18.16 -7.34
C ASN A 45 -1.89 17.67 -6.52
N LYS A 46 -2.00 16.37 -6.27
CA LYS A 46 -3.08 15.75 -5.49
C LYS A 46 -2.63 15.45 -4.06
N LYS A 47 -3.59 15.24 -3.16
CA LYS A 47 -3.36 14.92 -1.73
C LYS A 47 -4.03 13.63 -1.29
N VAL A 48 -4.96 13.12 -2.08
CA VAL A 48 -5.67 11.87 -1.84
C VAL A 48 -5.20 10.90 -2.91
N ILE A 49 -4.72 9.73 -2.48
CA ILE A 49 -4.34 8.66 -3.38
C ILE A 49 -5.51 7.72 -3.61
N ASP A 50 -5.68 7.28 -4.86
CA ASP A 50 -6.79 6.39 -5.22
C ASP A 50 -6.71 5.04 -4.50
N VAL A 51 -5.52 4.41 -4.48
CA VAL A 51 -5.28 3.15 -3.76
C VAL A 51 -3.89 3.17 -3.15
N VAL A 52 -3.75 2.72 -1.90
CA VAL A 52 -2.44 2.56 -1.25
C VAL A 52 -2.38 1.26 -0.47
N GLY A 53 -1.22 0.60 -0.57
CA GLY A 53 -0.89 -0.60 0.18
C GLY A 53 0.33 -0.41 1.06
N VAL A 54 0.34 -1.03 2.24
CA VAL A 54 1.50 -1.16 3.12
C VAL A 54 2.01 -2.60 3.06
N CYS A 55 3.29 -2.78 2.79
CA CYS A 55 3.99 -4.07 2.76
C CYS A 55 5.31 -3.98 3.53
N LEU A 56 5.95 -5.14 3.75
CA LEU A 56 7.29 -5.23 4.31
C LEU A 56 8.34 -5.20 3.20
N LYS A 57 9.43 -4.50 3.47
CA LYS A 57 10.68 -4.62 2.73
C LYS A 57 11.75 -5.13 3.68
N TYR A 58 12.28 -6.31 3.37
CA TYR A 58 13.32 -6.96 4.15
C TYR A 58 14.70 -6.53 3.69
N PHE A 59 15.62 -6.41 4.65
CA PHE A 59 17.03 -6.20 4.40
C PHE A 59 17.88 -7.01 5.38
N PRO A 60 19.10 -7.41 4.98
CA PRO A 60 20.04 -8.01 5.91
C PRO A 60 20.35 -7.03 7.05
N GLY A 61 20.36 -7.49 8.31
CA GLY A 61 20.58 -6.64 9.49
C GLY A 61 21.83 -5.76 9.43
N LYS A 62 22.91 -6.20 8.74
CA LYS A 62 24.14 -5.41 8.50
C LYS A 62 23.92 -4.07 7.79
N ARG A 63 22.80 -3.89 7.06
CA ARG A 63 22.50 -2.67 6.29
C ARG A 63 21.58 -1.70 7.04
N ARG A 64 21.27 -1.95 8.30
CA ARG A 64 20.48 -1.05 9.14
C ARG A 64 21.27 0.26 9.34
N LYS A 65 20.84 1.33 8.67
CA LYS A 65 21.45 2.67 8.79
C LYS A 65 21.11 3.38 10.09
N ILE A 66 20.10 2.89 10.81
CA ILE A 66 19.55 3.54 12.02
C ILE A 66 19.50 2.50 13.12
N GLN A 67 20.56 2.47 13.92
CA GLN A 67 20.53 1.89 15.25
C GLN A 67 20.33 3.09 16.18
N ASP A 68 19.08 3.43 16.47
CA ASP A 68 18.81 4.43 17.50
C ASP A 68 19.10 3.76 18.84
N LYS A 69 20.28 4.06 19.39
CA LYS A 69 20.80 3.52 20.66
C LYS A 69 19.84 3.72 21.86
N ILE A 70 18.80 4.53 21.70
CA ILE A 70 17.86 4.94 22.74
C ILE A 70 16.58 4.08 22.74
N TYR A 71 16.19 3.47 21.60
CA TYR A 71 14.87 2.83 21.45
C TYR A 71 14.94 1.31 21.21
N ASP A 72 16.06 0.80 20.71
CA ASP A 72 16.25 -0.64 20.48
C ASP A 72 17.01 -1.27 21.67
N ASN A 73 16.35 -1.45 22.82
CA ASN A 73 16.94 -2.13 24.00
C ASN A 73 17.07 -3.66 23.82
N PHE A 74 17.05 -4.18 22.60
CA PHE A 74 17.22 -5.59 22.32
C PHE A 74 18.49 -5.80 21.48
N GLU A 75 19.42 -6.58 22.01
CA GLU A 75 20.58 -7.06 21.27
C GLU A 75 20.17 -8.33 20.49
N LEU A 76 20.52 -8.39 19.20
CA LEU A 76 20.31 -9.58 18.38
C LEU A 76 21.60 -10.39 18.33
N ASP A 77 21.57 -11.66 18.76
CA ASP A 77 22.69 -12.58 18.63
C ASP A 77 22.98 -12.89 17.16
N ASN A 78 24.14 -12.44 16.66
CA ASN A 78 24.49 -12.51 15.24
C ASN A 78 23.46 -11.77 14.34
N PRO A 79 23.46 -10.42 14.32
CA PRO A 79 22.51 -9.58 13.56
C PRO A 79 22.43 -9.88 12.06
N THR A 80 23.44 -10.58 11.54
CA THR A 80 23.60 -10.96 10.15
C THR A 80 22.69 -12.12 9.74
N ARG A 81 22.18 -12.90 10.70
CA ARG A 81 21.24 -14.01 10.47
C ARG A 81 19.79 -13.56 10.34
N TYR A 82 19.48 -12.34 10.77
CA TYR A 82 18.12 -11.82 10.76
C TYR A 82 17.88 -10.91 9.55
N GLU A 83 16.72 -11.10 8.92
CA GLU A 83 16.15 -10.14 7.98
C GLU A 83 15.22 -9.19 8.73
N ILE A 84 15.49 -7.90 8.66
CA ILE A 84 14.66 -6.88 9.31
C ILE A 84 13.71 -6.31 8.27
N GLY A 85 12.41 -6.45 8.53
CA GLY A 85 11.34 -5.88 7.72
C GLY A 85 11.00 -4.47 8.16
N TYR A 86 10.98 -3.52 7.23
CA TYR A 86 10.41 -2.19 7.45
C TYR A 86 9.16 -2.00 6.61
N ASN A 87 8.19 -1.28 7.18
CA ASN A 87 6.99 -0.91 6.46
C ASN A 87 7.33 0.03 5.32
N ILE A 88 6.81 -0.27 4.14
CA ILE A 88 6.88 0.58 2.95
C ILE A 88 5.49 0.71 2.34
N THR A 89 5.30 1.76 1.56
CA THR A 89 4.03 2.06 0.89
C THR A 89 4.14 1.87 -0.63
N ARG A 90 3.07 1.35 -1.22
CA ARG A 90 2.88 1.27 -2.67
C ARG A 90 1.61 2.03 -3.01
N GLY A 91 1.75 3.12 -3.74
CA GLY A 91 0.65 3.97 -4.18
C GLY A 91 0.25 3.71 -5.63
N ILE A 92 -1.05 3.67 -5.90
CA ILE A 92 -1.61 3.57 -7.24
C ILE A 92 -2.57 4.74 -7.46
N GLU A 93 -2.37 5.43 -8.58
CA GLU A 93 -3.26 6.46 -9.12
C GLU A 93 -3.95 5.89 -10.37
N VAL A 94 -5.27 5.89 -10.37
CA VAL A 94 -6.09 5.35 -11.45
C VAL A 94 -6.37 6.45 -12.43
N LYS A 95 -6.06 6.23 -13.73
CA LYS A 95 -6.37 7.18 -14.79
C LYS A 95 -7.17 6.52 -15.90
N VAL A 96 -8.40 6.98 -16.10
CA VAL A 96 -9.34 6.41 -17.08
C VAL A 96 -9.38 7.19 -18.39
N SER A 97 -8.80 8.39 -18.43
CA SER A 97 -8.65 9.18 -19.65
C SER A 97 -7.32 9.95 -19.68
N LYS A 98 -6.93 10.43 -20.87
CA LYS A 98 -5.77 11.33 -21.00
C LYS A 98 -5.98 12.67 -20.29
N SER A 99 -7.22 13.15 -20.22
CA SER A 99 -7.57 14.38 -19.51
C SER A 99 -7.37 14.22 -18.01
N ASP A 100 -7.88 13.13 -17.45
CA ASP A 100 -7.70 12.74 -16.05
C ASP A 100 -6.21 12.64 -15.69
N TYR A 101 -5.40 12.01 -16.56
CA TYR A 101 -3.95 11.96 -16.37
C TYR A 101 -3.29 13.34 -16.32
N LYS A 102 -3.67 14.25 -17.23
CA LYS A 102 -3.14 15.62 -17.30
C LYS A 102 -3.56 16.48 -16.10
N ASN A 103 -4.68 16.15 -15.45
CA ASN A 103 -5.15 16.86 -14.25
C ASN A 103 -4.26 16.60 -13.02
N GLY A 104 -3.29 15.70 -13.13
CA GLY A 104 -2.31 15.37 -12.09
C GLY A 104 -2.75 14.24 -11.17
N PHE A 105 -1.79 13.77 -10.39
CA PHE A 105 -1.86 12.59 -9.52
C PHE A 105 -0.69 12.60 -8.54
N ILE A 106 -0.75 11.80 -7.46
CA ILE A 106 0.37 11.69 -6.53
C ILE A 106 1.51 10.87 -7.13
N CYS A 107 2.71 11.43 -7.14
CA CYS A 107 3.89 10.69 -7.59
C CYS A 107 5.02 10.60 -6.57
N SER A 108 4.97 11.37 -5.47
CA SER A 108 6.07 11.45 -4.49
C SER A 108 5.77 10.85 -3.11
N SER A 109 4.49 10.71 -2.73
CA SER A 109 4.12 10.45 -1.32
C SER A 109 4.03 8.96 -0.94
N THR A 110 4.51 8.04 -1.78
CA THR A 110 4.69 6.61 -1.44
C THR A 110 6.06 6.08 -1.88
N ASN A 111 6.53 4.96 -1.32
CA ASN A 111 7.84 4.40 -1.66
C ASN A 111 7.90 3.86 -3.10
N TYR A 112 6.80 3.30 -3.61
CA TYR A 112 6.64 2.96 -5.01
C TYR A 112 5.33 3.54 -5.53
N ASN A 113 5.41 4.38 -6.57
CA ASN A 113 4.24 5.05 -7.14
C ASN A 113 3.94 4.45 -8.50
N TYR A 114 2.67 4.18 -8.78
CA TYR A 114 2.19 3.61 -10.03
C TYR A 114 1.03 4.43 -10.56
N VAL A 115 0.91 4.47 -11.88
CA VAL A 115 -0.33 4.82 -12.56
C VAL A 115 -0.96 3.55 -13.10
N LEU A 116 -2.25 3.32 -12.84
CA LEU A 116 -3.04 2.23 -13.40
C LEU A 116 -4.01 2.78 -14.45
N THR A 117 -3.90 2.30 -15.68
CA THR A 117 -4.75 2.77 -16.79
C THR A 117 -5.32 1.61 -17.60
N PRO A 118 -6.41 1.81 -18.36
CA PRO A 118 -6.72 0.95 -19.49
C PRO A 118 -5.51 0.80 -20.42
N ALA A 119 -5.36 -0.38 -21.00
CA ALA A 119 -4.25 -0.69 -21.89
C ALA A 119 -4.15 0.31 -23.03
N LYS A 120 -2.92 0.75 -23.33
CA LYS A 120 -2.58 1.71 -24.40
C LYS A 120 -3.16 3.12 -24.22
N LEU A 121 -3.77 3.47 -23.07
CA LEU A 121 -4.27 4.83 -22.83
C LEU A 121 -3.13 5.85 -22.73
N ILE A 122 -2.09 5.52 -21.97
CA ILE A 122 -0.92 6.35 -21.71
C ILE A 122 0.33 5.60 -22.17
N SER A 123 1.21 6.29 -22.91
CA SER A 123 2.51 5.71 -23.29
C SER A 123 3.46 5.68 -22.09
N PRO A 124 4.27 4.61 -21.89
CA PRO A 124 5.27 4.55 -20.83
C PRO A 124 6.23 5.75 -20.78
N SER A 125 6.48 6.36 -21.94
CA SER A 125 7.34 7.55 -22.09
C SER A 125 6.72 8.83 -21.48
N MET A 126 5.39 8.92 -21.45
CA MET A 126 4.67 10.07 -20.87
C MET A 126 4.63 10.01 -19.34
N VAL A 127 4.76 8.81 -18.77
CA VAL A 127 4.79 8.61 -17.32
C VAL A 127 6.11 9.15 -16.78
N PRO A 128 6.14 9.89 -15.66
CA PRO A 128 7.39 10.44 -15.17
C PRO A 128 8.44 9.39 -14.81
N LYS A 129 9.70 9.83 -14.70
CA LYS A 129 10.79 8.97 -14.23
C LYS A 129 10.51 8.50 -12.80
N GLY A 130 10.76 7.22 -12.54
CA GLY A 130 10.54 6.59 -11.23
C GLY A 130 9.09 6.21 -10.93
N VAL A 131 8.11 6.65 -11.73
CA VAL A 131 6.71 6.22 -11.61
C VAL A 131 6.46 5.02 -12.51
N GLY A 132 5.83 3.98 -11.96
CA GLY A 132 5.44 2.77 -12.68
C GLY A 132 4.15 2.96 -13.49
N LEU A 133 3.95 2.10 -14.49
CA LEU A 133 2.73 2.07 -15.29
C LEU A 133 2.19 0.65 -15.35
N ILE A 134 0.95 0.48 -14.92
CA ILE A 134 0.19 -0.76 -14.95
C ILE A 134 -0.92 -0.59 -15.99
N GLU A 135 -1.00 -1.52 -16.92
CA GLU A 135 -2.06 -1.56 -17.92
C GLU A 135 -3.09 -2.63 -17.57
N TYR A 136 -4.36 -2.23 -17.61
CA TYR A 136 -5.53 -3.09 -17.49
C TYR A 136 -6.13 -3.40 -18.86
N ASN A 137 -6.21 -4.68 -19.22
CA ASN A 137 -6.87 -5.14 -20.44
C ASN A 137 -8.19 -5.83 -20.10
N ARG A 138 -9.30 -5.11 -20.33
CA ARG A 138 -10.66 -5.60 -20.03
C ARG A 138 -11.02 -6.94 -20.66
N TYR A 139 -10.50 -7.24 -21.85
CA TYR A 139 -10.85 -8.46 -22.60
C TYR A 139 -10.07 -9.69 -22.14
N LYS A 140 -9.01 -9.47 -21.35
CA LYS A 140 -8.17 -10.53 -20.80
C LYS A 140 -8.18 -10.56 -19.28
N PHE A 141 -8.95 -9.65 -18.66
CA PHE A 141 -8.96 -9.52 -17.22
C PHE A 141 -9.80 -10.63 -16.63
N ASP A 142 -9.18 -11.35 -15.72
CA ASP A 142 -9.75 -12.48 -15.01
C ASP A 142 -9.02 -12.58 -13.68
N VAL A 143 -9.75 -12.88 -12.62
CA VAL A 143 -9.22 -13.01 -11.27
C VAL A 143 -9.83 -14.22 -10.59
N THR A 144 -8.98 -15.09 -10.07
CA THR A 144 -9.40 -16.21 -9.23
C THR A 144 -8.60 -16.18 -7.93
N GLU A 145 -9.26 -16.57 -6.85
CA GLU A 145 -8.64 -16.73 -5.54
C GLU A 145 -7.77 -17.99 -5.55
N ASN A 146 -6.62 -17.92 -4.87
CA ASN A 146 -5.81 -19.09 -4.59
C ASN A 146 -6.12 -19.61 -3.19
N ASP A 147 -6.16 -20.92 -3.04
CA ASP A 147 -6.16 -21.55 -1.73
C ASP A 147 -4.80 -21.35 -1.06
N LEU A 148 -4.79 -20.54 -0.01
CA LEU A 148 -3.59 -20.22 0.77
C LEU A 148 -3.37 -21.22 1.93
N GLU A 149 -4.36 -22.03 2.27
CA GLU A 149 -4.22 -23.10 3.27
C GLU A 149 -3.39 -24.25 2.69
N GLU A 150 -3.65 -24.61 1.43
CA GLU A 150 -2.88 -25.63 0.71
C GLU A 150 -1.54 -25.08 0.17
N HIS A 151 -1.43 -23.78 -0.09
CA HIS A 151 -0.26 -23.16 -0.73
C HIS A 151 0.15 -21.80 -0.13
N SER A 152 0.58 -21.82 1.12
CA SER A 152 0.93 -20.63 1.93
C SER A 152 1.98 -19.66 1.35
N THR A 153 2.76 -20.09 0.34
CA THR A 153 3.79 -19.24 -0.31
C THR A 153 3.32 -18.58 -1.60
N LYS A 154 2.11 -18.90 -2.10
CA LYS A 154 1.57 -18.32 -3.35
C LYS A 154 0.95 -16.96 -3.11
N ARG A 155 0.77 -16.20 -4.19
CA ARG A 155 0.01 -14.95 -4.18
C ARG A 155 -1.47 -15.23 -3.90
N PRO A 156 -2.20 -14.34 -3.20
CA PRO A 156 -3.61 -14.55 -2.88
C PRO A 156 -4.51 -14.69 -4.11
N PHE A 157 -4.13 -14.09 -5.25
CA PHE A 157 -4.93 -14.14 -6.47
C PHE A 157 -4.11 -14.56 -7.69
N ASN A 158 -4.71 -15.31 -8.60
CA ASN A 158 -4.24 -15.41 -9.98
C ASN A 158 -4.89 -14.29 -10.80
N ILE A 159 -4.09 -13.38 -11.35
CA ILE A 159 -4.60 -12.24 -12.11
C ILE A 159 -4.11 -12.32 -13.55
N LYS A 160 -5.05 -12.32 -14.50
CA LYS A 160 -4.79 -12.17 -15.93
C LYS A 160 -5.18 -10.76 -16.39
N GLY A 161 -4.66 -10.33 -17.53
CA GLY A 161 -5.03 -9.04 -18.13
C GLY A 161 -4.44 -7.80 -17.46
N LEU A 162 -3.57 -7.94 -16.45
CA LEU A 162 -2.75 -6.85 -15.91
C LEU A 162 -1.29 -6.97 -16.37
N ARG A 163 -0.69 -5.85 -16.75
CA ARG A 163 0.73 -5.82 -17.15
C ARG A 163 1.43 -4.58 -16.62
N VAL A 164 2.55 -4.77 -15.93
CA VAL A 164 3.46 -3.68 -15.58
C VAL A 164 4.34 -3.37 -16.80
N VAL A 165 4.02 -2.29 -17.52
CA VAL A 165 4.77 -1.88 -18.74
C VAL A 165 5.90 -0.90 -18.42
N LYS A 166 5.86 -0.27 -17.25
CA LYS A 166 6.97 0.52 -16.71
C LYS A 166 7.14 0.19 -15.24
N ARG A 167 8.36 -0.19 -14.83
CA ARG A 167 8.66 -0.47 -13.42
C ARG A 167 8.89 0.84 -12.67
N PRO A 168 8.38 0.98 -11.44
CA PRO A 168 8.66 2.14 -10.61
C PRO A 168 10.09 2.06 -10.06
N GLN A 169 10.54 3.19 -9.52
CA GLN A 169 11.76 3.26 -8.72
C GLN A 169 11.39 3.42 -7.25
N TYR A 170 12.15 2.78 -6.37
CA TYR A 170 12.00 2.97 -4.93
C TYR A 170 12.38 4.39 -4.54
N ARG A 171 11.51 5.05 -3.78
CA ARG A 171 11.74 6.35 -3.16
C ARG A 171 11.91 6.17 -1.67
N GLN A 172 12.98 6.74 -1.12
CA GLN A 172 13.14 6.80 0.33
C GLN A 172 12.19 7.87 0.86
N LEU A 173 11.34 7.50 1.82
CA LEU A 173 10.48 8.41 2.54
C LEU A 173 10.87 8.43 4.01
N PRO A 174 10.69 9.58 4.70
CA PRO A 174 10.71 9.59 6.15
C PRO A 174 9.64 8.65 6.74
N GLN A 175 9.98 7.97 7.84
CA GLN A 175 9.12 6.96 8.46
C GLN A 175 7.74 7.52 8.84
N PHE A 176 7.67 8.77 9.31
CA PHE A 176 6.41 9.39 9.72
C PHE A 176 5.37 9.49 8.59
N HIS A 177 5.77 9.50 7.30
CA HIS A 177 4.81 9.44 6.20
C HIS A 177 4.15 8.06 6.09
N ILE A 178 4.92 6.99 6.31
CA ILE A 178 4.42 5.62 6.31
C ILE A 178 3.50 5.42 7.52
N ASP A 179 3.92 5.88 8.70
CA ASP A 179 3.13 5.80 9.93
C ASP A 179 1.82 6.58 9.81
N HIS A 180 1.83 7.73 9.15
CA HIS A 180 0.62 8.50 8.87
C HIS A 180 -0.37 7.70 8.00
N VAL A 181 0.10 6.98 6.98
CA VAL A 181 -0.76 6.11 6.15
C VAL A 181 -1.37 5.00 7.00
N ILE A 182 -0.54 4.28 7.77
CA ILE A 182 -0.99 3.20 8.65
C ILE A 182 -2.03 3.72 9.65
N SER A 183 -1.76 4.85 10.31
CA SER A 183 -2.68 5.48 11.27
C SER A 183 -3.99 5.90 10.61
N THR A 184 -3.94 6.45 9.39
CA THR A 184 -5.14 6.90 8.66
C THR A 184 -6.04 5.71 8.31
N ILE A 185 -5.48 4.63 7.78
CA ILE A 185 -6.23 3.42 7.46
C ILE A 185 -6.76 2.77 8.74
N GLY A 186 -5.92 2.67 9.78
CA GLY A 186 -6.32 2.14 11.09
C GLY A 186 -7.51 2.89 11.67
N LYS A 187 -7.45 4.23 11.72
CA LYS A 187 -8.57 5.07 12.19
C LYS A 187 -9.86 4.79 11.43
N ARG A 188 -9.82 4.71 10.10
CA ARG A 188 -10.99 4.43 9.26
C ARG A 188 -11.61 3.07 9.56
N ARG A 189 -10.79 2.04 9.78
CA ARG A 189 -11.26 0.68 10.12
C ARG A 189 -11.79 0.58 11.56
N THR A 190 -11.22 1.34 12.49
CA THR A 190 -11.65 1.39 13.90
C THR A 190 -12.79 2.37 14.19
N SER A 191 -13.41 2.95 13.16
CA SER A 191 -14.45 3.99 13.31
C SER A 191 -15.66 3.52 14.13
N ASN A 192 -15.85 2.21 14.33
CA ASN A 192 -16.81 1.67 15.28
C ASN A 192 -16.22 1.52 16.69
N LYS A 193 -15.71 2.61 17.26
CA LYS A 193 -15.04 2.62 18.58
C LYS A 193 -15.89 2.01 19.68
N THR A 194 -17.21 2.22 19.62
CA THR A 194 -18.17 1.66 20.58
C THR A 194 -18.17 0.13 20.59
N GLU A 195 -18.04 -0.50 19.42
CA GLU A 195 -17.97 -1.96 19.31
C GLU A 195 -16.63 -2.50 19.80
N ALA A 196 -15.53 -1.79 19.51
CA ALA A 196 -14.20 -2.14 20.03
C ALA A 196 -14.15 -2.03 21.57
N TYR A 197 -14.74 -0.97 22.13
CA TYR A 197 -14.83 -0.79 23.58
C TYR A 197 -15.70 -1.85 24.24
N ARG A 198 -16.84 -2.21 23.63
CA ARG A 198 -17.69 -3.31 24.13
C ARG A 198 -16.94 -4.63 24.12
N LYS A 199 -16.27 -5.01 23.03
CA LYS A 199 -15.46 -6.24 22.98
C LYS A 199 -14.38 -6.30 24.07
N ILE A 200 -13.74 -5.18 24.37
CA ILE A 200 -12.76 -5.10 25.46
C ILE A 200 -13.46 -5.31 26.81
N LEU A 201 -14.57 -4.63 27.06
CA LEU A 201 -15.32 -4.76 28.32
C LEU A 201 -15.88 -6.19 28.49
N ASP A 202 -16.40 -6.79 27.43
CA ASP A 202 -16.91 -8.15 27.42
C ASP A 202 -15.78 -9.16 27.70
N GLY A 203 -14.61 -8.97 27.08
CA GLY A 203 -13.42 -9.79 27.34
C GLY A 203 -12.85 -9.66 28.75
N LEU A 204 -13.04 -8.52 29.41
CA LEU A 204 -12.69 -8.34 30.84
C LEU A 204 -13.65 -9.07 31.79
N THR A 205 -14.82 -9.48 31.30
CA THR A 205 -15.79 -10.30 32.04
C THR A 205 -15.73 -11.79 31.69
N ASP A 206 -14.84 -12.16 30.76
CA ASP A 206 -14.62 -13.55 30.37
C ASP A 206 -14.01 -14.34 31.53
N SER A 207 -14.79 -15.26 32.09
CA SER A 207 -14.40 -16.09 33.23
C SER A 207 -13.18 -16.98 32.94
N GLU A 208 -12.93 -17.37 31.70
CA GLU A 208 -11.74 -18.18 31.37
C GLU A 208 -10.46 -17.33 31.40
N LEU A 209 -10.53 -16.06 30.96
CA LEU A 209 -9.38 -15.15 30.96
C LEU A 209 -9.07 -14.59 32.36
N VAL A 210 -10.10 -14.39 33.19
CA VAL A 210 -9.96 -13.83 34.54
C VAL A 210 -9.38 -14.85 35.54
N TYR A 211 -9.64 -16.15 35.35
CA TYR A 211 -9.18 -17.21 36.26
C TYR A 211 -7.84 -17.87 35.90
N CYS A 212 -7.24 -17.57 34.74
CA CYS A 212 -5.88 -18.02 34.41
C CYS A 212 -4.75 -17.26 35.15
N LEU A 213 -5.09 -16.35 36.08
CA LEU A 213 -4.13 -15.62 36.93
C LEU A 213 -3.96 -16.22 38.34
N THR A 214 -4.55 -17.38 38.63
CA THR A 214 -4.29 -18.19 39.84
C THR A 214 -3.45 -19.41 39.51
#